data_AF-A0A7K0VJ98-F1
#
_entry.id   AF-A0A7K0VJ98-F1
#
_cell.length_a   1.000
_cell.length_b   1.000
_cell.length_c   1.000
_cell.angle_alpha   90.00
_cell.angle_beta   90.00
_cell.angle_gamma   90.00
#
_symmetry.space_group_name_H-M   'P 1'
#
loop_
_entity.id
_entity.type
_entity.pdbx_description
1 polymer ?
#
loop_
_entity_poly.entity_id
_entity_poly.type
_entity_poly.pdbx_seq_one_letter_code
_entity_poly.pdbx_strand_id
1 'polypeptide(L)' 'MEQKVWTAAELEKLSPAERHSLFDASVVTDLDQAPQDLIERTRTRIYQRIAQSEAQRG' A
#
# COMPACT_ATOMS: atom_id res chain seq x y z
N MET A 1 5.49 10.54 8.92
CA MET A 1 6.58 9.65 9.39
C MET A 1 7.43 9.28 8.19
N GLU A 2 8.75 9.47 8.26
CA GLU A 2 9.66 9.02 7.21
C GLU A 2 9.71 7.49 7.23
N GLN A 3 9.11 6.86 6.21
CA GLN A 3 9.21 5.41 6.05
C GLN A 3 10.60 5.07 5.51
N LYS A 4 11.33 4.22 6.23
CA LYS A 4 12.60 3.68 5.74
C LYS A 4 12.36 2.93 4.43
N VAL A 5 13.03 3.38 3.36
CA VAL A 5 13.08 2.65 2.09
C VAL A 5 14.13 1.55 2.25
N TRP A 6 13.69 0.29 2.14
CA TRP A 6 14.56 -0.88 2.27
C TRP A 6 15.16 -1.25 0.93
N THR A 7 16.47 -1.47 0.89
CA THR A 7 17.16 -2.01 -0.29
C THR A 7 17.06 -3.54 -0.34
N ALA A 8 17.19 -4.12 -1.54
CA ALA A 8 17.21 -5.57 -1.70
C ALA A 8 18.29 -6.25 -0.84
N ALA A 9 19.50 -5.68 -0.81
CA ALA A 9 20.61 -6.21 -0.04
C ALA A 9 20.38 -6.16 1.49
N GLU A 10 19.57 -5.23 1.98
CA GLU A 10 19.17 -5.21 3.40
C GLU A 10 18.12 -6.27 3.71
N LEU A 11 17.14 -6.47 2.83
CA LEU A 11 16.12 -7.50 2.99
C LEU A 11 16.71 -8.91 2.90
N GLU A 12 17.73 -9.13 2.08
CA GLU A 12 18.42 -10.42 1.95
C GLU A 12 19.16 -10.84 3.23
N LYS A 13 19.62 -9.87 4.03
CA LYS A 13 20.29 -10.14 5.32
C LYS A 13 19.31 -10.59 6.41
N LEU A 14 18.02 -10.35 6.22
CA LEU A 14 16.97 -10.75 7.16
C LEU A 14 16.55 -12.19 6.88
N SER A 15 16.29 -12.93 7.95
CA SER A 15 15.62 -14.22 7.87
C SER A 15 14.21 -14.06 7.28
N PRO A 16 13.62 -15.14 6.73
CA PRO A 16 12.24 -15.10 6.24
C PRO A 16 11.23 -14.61 7.29
N ALA A 17 11.42 -14.99 8.56
CA ALA A 17 10.55 -14.56 9.66
C ALA A 17 10.67 -13.05 9.93
N GLU A 18 11.89 -12.52 9.95
CA GLU A 18 12.12 -11.07 10.15
C GLU A 18 11.56 -10.23 8.99
N ARG A 19 11.70 -10.71 7.75
CA ARG A 19 11.07 -10.05 6.59
C ARG A 19 9.55 -10.03 6.71
N HIS A 20 8.95 -11.12 7.19
CA HIS A 20 7.51 -11.20 7.38
C HIS A 20 7.05 -10.21 8.45
N SER A 21 7.69 -10.20 9.61
CA SER A 21 7.37 -9.23 10.67
C SER A 21 7.56 -7.77 10.24
N LEU A 22 8.57 -7.50 9.42
CA LEU A 22 8.81 -6.17 8.84
C LEU A 22 7.68 -5.76 7.89
N PHE A 23 7.21 -6.68 7.06
CA PHE A 23 6.06 -6.44 6.19
C PHE A 23 4.80 -6.19 7.02
N ASP A 24 4.50 -7.02 8.01
CA ASP A 24 3.31 -6.88 8.85
C ASP A 24 3.29 -5.54 9.59
N ALA A 25 4.44 -5.10 10.10
CA ALA A 25 4.59 -3.80 10.74
C ALA A 25 4.40 -2.62 9.77
N SER A 26 4.53 -2.83 8.45
CA SER A 26 4.30 -1.80 7.44
C SER A 26 2.82 -1.62 7.07
N VAL A 27 1.94 -2.55 7.47
CA VAL A 27 0.52 -2.50 7.14
C VAL A 27 -0.20 -1.51 8.07
N VAL A 28 -0.63 -0.39 7.49
CA VAL A 28 -1.47 0.60 8.18
C VAL A 28 -2.94 0.24 7.96
N THR A 29 -3.64 -0.09 9.04
CA THR A 29 -5.09 -0.41 9.01
C THR A 29 -5.97 0.80 9.30
N ASP A 30 -5.40 1.83 9.94
CA ASP A 30 -6.06 3.11 10.19
C ASP A 30 -5.78 4.11 9.06
N LEU A 31 -6.82 4.47 8.31
CA LEU A 31 -6.69 5.34 7.14
C LEU A 31 -6.21 6.75 7.49
N ASP A 32 -6.44 7.23 8.71
CA ASP A 32 -5.97 8.55 9.15
C ASP A 32 -4.45 8.56 9.37
N GLN A 33 -3.84 7.39 9.57
CA GLN A 33 -2.40 7.22 9.71
C GLN A 33 -1.70 6.89 8.37
N ALA A 34 -2.48 6.68 7.30
CA ALA A 34 -1.94 6.35 6.00
C ALA A 34 -1.41 7.60 5.27
N PRO A 35 -0.42 7.44 4.37
CA PRO A 35 0.04 8.54 3.51
C PRO A 35 -1.11 9.09 2.65
N GLN A 36 -1.41 10.39 2.75
CA GLN A 36 -2.55 11.00 2.06
C GLN A 36 -2.48 10.83 0.54
N ASP A 37 -1.31 11.00 -0.10
CA ASP A 37 -1.14 10.78 -1.54
C ASP A 37 -1.57 9.36 -1.98
N LEU A 38 -1.25 8.35 -1.17
CA LEU A 38 -1.64 6.97 -1.45
C LEU A 38 -3.16 6.81 -1.43
N ILE A 39 -3.82 7.41 -0.43
CA ILE A 39 -5.28 7.37 -0.28
C ILE A 39 -5.96 8.08 -1.45
N GLU A 40 -5.51 9.28 -1.81
CA GLU A 40 -6.10 10.06 -2.90
C GLU A 40 -5.97 9.34 -4.24
N ARG A 41 -4.77 8.84 -4.57
CA ARG A 41 -4.54 8.08 -5.81
C ARG A 41 -5.37 6.80 -5.85
N THR A 42 -5.53 6.12 -4.71
CA THR A 42 -6.37 4.93 -4.60
C THR A 42 -7.85 5.29 -4.84
N ARG A 43 -8.36 6.36 -4.21
CA ARG A 43 -9.72 6.84 -4.43
C ARG A 43 -9.98 7.14 -5.91
N THR A 44 -9.11 7.88 -6.57
CA THR A 44 -9.23 8.18 -8.00
C THR A 44 -9.33 6.91 -8.85
N ARG A 45 -8.46 5.93 -8.62
CA ARG A 45 -8.48 4.66 -9.36
C ARG A 45 -9.76 3.88 -9.14
N ILE A 46 -10.27 3.85 -7.91
CA ILE A 46 -11.52 3.15 -7.59
C ILE A 46 -12.70 3.83 -8.26
N TYR A 47 -12.80 5.17 -8.23
CA TYR A 47 -13.87 5.89 -8.93
C TYR A 47 -13.84 5.64 -10.44
N GLN A 48 -12.66 5.65 -11.06
CA GLN A 48 -12.51 5.30 -12.48
C GLN A 48 -13.02 3.89 -12.77
N ARG A 49 -12.67 2.92 -11.91
CA ARG A 49 -13.11 1.52 -12.08
C ARG A 49 -14.62 1.35 -11.91
N ILE A 50 -15.24 2.07 -10.97
CA ILE A 50 -16.69 2.10 -10.79
C ILE A 50 -17.35 2.66 -12.06
N ALA A 51 -16.93 3.83 -12.53
CA ALA A 51 -17.48 4.45 -13.72
C ALA A 51 -17.36 3.56 -14.97
N GLN A 52 -16.22 2.89 -15.16
CA GLN A 52 -16.05 1.91 -16.24
C GLN A 52 -16.99 0.71 -16.10
N SER A 53 -17.14 0.17 -14.87
CA SER A 53 -18.03 -0.96 -14.63
C SER A 53 -19.50 -0.60 -14.81
N GLU A 54 -19.89 0.63 -14.53
CA GLU A 54 -21.26 1.12 -14.71
C GLU A 54 -21.56 1.39 -16.19
N ALA A 55 -20.61 1.99 -16.91
CA ALA A 55 -20.71 2.20 -18.35
C ALA A 55 -20.81 0.88 -19.14
N GLN A 56 -20.22 -0.21 -18.64
CA GLN A 56 -20.31 -1.55 -19.25
C GLN A 56 -21.66 -2.25 -19.00
N ARG A 57 -22.45 -1.76 -18.02
CA ARG A 57 -23.74 -2.34 -17.63
C ARG A 57 -24.96 -1.60 -18.20
N GLY A 58 -24.77 -0.42 -18.79
CA GLY A 58 -25.80 0.35 -19.51
C GLY A 58 -25.76 0.09 -21.00
#